data_AF-A0A8J8MJF0-F1
#
_entry.id   AF-A0A8J8MJF0-F1
#
_cell.length_a   1.000
_cell.length_b   1.000
_cell.length_c   1.000
_cell.angle_alpha   90.00
_cell.angle_beta   90.00
_cell.angle_gamma   90.00
#
_symmetry.space_group_name_H-M   'P 1'
#
loop_
_entity.id
_entity.type
_entity.pdbx_description
1 polymer ?
#
loop_
_entity_poly.entity_id
_entity_poly.type
_entity_poly.pdbx_seq_one_letter_code
_entity_poly.pdbx_strand_id
1 'polypeptide(L)'
;MIEITLVLVIILAILAIQTNTLRRAIVYLCVFSLLCSFCYLLYQAPDVAIAEAVIGCTLATIIYLVALNKYKVFRVYYLTHEKTAESKQMRTTLNKTLSSFSIEKELELDMVLSDKTIEDITADYPYDVIIQYDKGQVTIYGDQSNYHFDDLVAYMHDKSAVIIQHAYLYEDEGDTLL
;
A
#
# COMPACT_ATOMS: atom_id res chain seq x y z
N MET A 1 -30.15 1.14 28.27
CA MET A 1 -29.94 0.89 26.83
C MET A 1 -28.93 1.83 26.23
N ILE A 2 -29.10 3.16 26.34
CA ILE A 2 -28.16 4.16 25.80
C ILE A 2 -26.72 3.96 26.30
N GLU A 3 -26.52 3.72 27.61
CA GLU A 3 -25.18 3.53 28.18
C GLU A 3 -24.39 2.40 27.52
N ILE A 4 -25.05 1.27 27.21
CA ILE A 4 -24.43 0.13 26.54
C ILE A 4 -24.02 0.52 25.11
N THR A 5 -24.88 1.24 24.41
CA THR A 5 -24.58 1.73 23.06
C THR A 5 -23.38 2.69 23.07
N LEU A 6 -23.30 3.60 24.04
CA LEU A 6 -22.18 4.54 24.17
C LEU A 6 -20.85 3.81 24.44
N VAL A 7 -20.87 2.79 25.30
CA VAL A 7 -19.68 1.95 25.53
C VAL A 7 -19.28 1.24 24.22
N LEU A 8 -20.24 0.71 23.47
CA LEU A 8 -19.97 0.04 22.20
C LEU A 8 -19.38 0.99 21.14
N VAL A 9 -19.88 2.23 21.08
CA VAL A 9 -19.36 3.30 20.22
C VAL A 9 -17.89 3.59 20.52
N ILE A 10 -17.51 3.68 21.80
CA ILE A 10 -16.12 3.87 22.22
C ILE A 10 -15.25 2.69 21.82
N ILE A 11 -15.74 1.45 22.03
CA ILE A 11 -15.01 0.24 21.63
C ILE A 11 -14.76 0.24 20.11
N LEU A 12 -15.77 0.56 19.30
CA LEU A 12 -15.60 0.61 17.85
C LEU A 12 -14.66 1.72 17.39
N ALA A 13 -14.66 2.88 18.06
CA ALA A 13 -13.70 3.94 17.76
C ALA A 13 -12.26 3.47 18.00
N ILE A 14 -12.00 2.76 19.10
CA ILE A 14 -10.69 2.18 19.40
C ILE A 14 -10.31 1.12 18.34
N LEU A 15 -11.23 0.21 17.99
CA LEU A 15 -10.99 -0.82 16.98
C LEU A 15 -10.72 -0.24 15.58
N ALA A 16 -11.40 0.85 15.23
CA ALA A 16 -11.18 1.56 13.98
C ALA A 16 -9.76 2.14 13.87
N ILE A 17 -9.19 2.59 14.99
CA ILE A 17 -7.83 3.17 15.03
C ILE A 17 -6.76 2.08 15.13
N GLN A 18 -7.01 1.01 15.90
CA GLN A 18 -6.02 -0.04 16.15
C GLN A 18 -5.86 -1.05 15.01
N THR A 19 -6.75 -1.05 14.02
CA THR A 19 -6.70 -2.03 12.94
C THR A 19 -5.60 -1.73 11.94
N ASN A 20 -4.85 -2.75 11.53
CA ASN A 20 -3.73 -2.61 10.60
C ASN A 20 -4.14 -2.45 9.13
N THR A 21 -5.42 -2.64 8.80
CA THR A 21 -5.89 -2.55 7.42
C THR A 21 -6.96 -1.48 7.28
N LEU A 22 -6.72 -0.54 6.35
CA LEU A 22 -7.56 0.64 6.17
C LEU A 22 -8.99 0.26 5.71
N ARG A 23 -9.12 -0.83 4.95
CA ARG A 23 -10.44 -1.43 4.63
C ARG A 23 -11.21 -1.88 5.86
N ARG A 24 -10.57 -2.51 6.85
CA ARG A 24 -11.24 -2.90 8.10
C ARG A 24 -11.57 -1.68 8.96
N ALA A 25 -10.72 -0.65 8.95
CA ALA A 25 -10.97 0.60 9.65
C ALA A 25 -12.27 1.27 9.15
N ILE A 26 -12.47 1.31 7.83
CA ILE A 26 -13.70 1.84 7.22
C ILE A 26 -14.94 1.05 7.65
N VAL A 27 -14.85 -0.28 7.70
CA VAL A 27 -15.97 -1.11 8.17
C VAL A 27 -16.30 -0.78 9.63
N TYR A 28 -15.30 -0.64 10.50
CA TYR A 28 -15.53 -0.25 11.89
C TYR A 28 -16.13 1.15 12.02
N LEU A 29 -15.69 2.11 11.18
CA LEU A 29 -16.27 3.46 11.12
C LEU A 29 -17.73 3.46 10.64
N CYS A 30 -18.07 2.59 9.69
CA CYS A 30 -19.45 2.42 9.21
C CYS A 30 -20.37 1.91 10.34
N VAL A 31 -19.93 0.87 11.07
CA VAL A 31 -20.71 0.37 12.22
C VAL A 31 -20.75 1.38 13.36
N PHE A 32 -19.68 2.15 13.58
CA PHE A 32 -19.66 3.26 14.53
C PHE A 32 -20.73 4.31 14.18
N SER A 33 -20.82 4.75 12.93
CA SER A 33 -21.83 5.72 12.49
C SER A 33 -23.26 5.15 12.61
N LEU A 34 -23.45 3.86 12.32
CA LEU A 34 -24.74 3.19 12.52
C LEU A 34 -25.18 3.22 13.98
N LEU A 35 -24.26 2.99 14.92
CA LEU A 35 -24.54 3.07 16.35
C LEU A 35 -24.81 4.51 16.81
N CYS A 36 -24.12 5.51 16.24
CA CYS A 36 -24.41 6.92 16.48
C CYS A 36 -25.83 7.29 16.00
N SER A 37 -26.22 6.86 14.79
CA SER A 37 -27.60 7.03 14.29
C SER A 37 -28.62 6.37 15.22
N PHE A 38 -28.32 5.16 15.72
CA PHE A 38 -29.18 4.49 16.70
C PHE A 38 -29.27 5.26 18.03
N CYS A 39 -28.18 5.84 18.52
CA CYS A 39 -28.20 6.74 19.69
C CYS A 39 -29.12 7.93 19.45
N TYR A 40 -29.08 8.58 18.28
CA TYR A 40 -29.97 9.70 17.97
C TYR A 40 -31.45 9.30 17.97
N LEU A 41 -31.78 8.09 17.50
CA LEU A 41 -33.15 7.56 17.64
C LEU A 41 -33.56 7.40 19.11
N LEU A 42 -32.66 6.91 19.96
CA LEU A 42 -32.94 6.76 21.40
C LEU A 42 -33.14 8.10 22.11
N TYR A 43 -32.51 9.17 21.61
CA TYR A 43 -32.70 10.55 22.08
C TYR A 43 -33.91 11.27 21.46
N GLN A 44 -34.77 10.54 20.75
CA GLN A 44 -35.95 11.11 20.07
C GLN A 44 -35.59 12.19 19.04
N ALA A 45 -34.43 12.08 18.40
CA ALA A 45 -33.98 12.95 17.32
C ALA A 45 -33.98 12.19 15.97
N PRO A 46 -35.15 11.88 15.38
CA PRO A 46 -35.25 11.05 14.19
C PRO A 46 -34.64 11.69 12.95
N ASP A 47 -34.78 13.01 12.78
CA ASP A 47 -34.25 13.72 11.60
C ASP A 47 -32.71 13.65 11.57
N VAL A 48 -32.09 13.86 12.73
CA VAL A 48 -30.62 13.75 12.90
C VAL A 48 -30.16 12.30 12.70
N ALA A 49 -30.93 11.33 13.19
CA ALA A 49 -30.61 9.91 13.01
C ALA A 49 -30.57 9.50 11.54
N ILE A 50 -31.57 9.92 10.75
CA ILE A 50 -31.64 9.62 9.31
C ILE A 50 -30.47 10.28 8.59
N ALA A 51 -30.18 11.56 8.90
CA ALA A 51 -29.06 12.28 8.31
C ALA A 51 -27.72 11.58 8.60
N GLU A 52 -27.48 11.17 9.85
CA GLU A 52 -26.28 10.44 10.24
C GLU A 52 -26.14 9.10 9.50
N ALA A 53 -27.21 8.32 9.39
CA ALA A 53 -27.17 7.03 8.68
C ALA A 53 -26.83 7.21 7.19
N VAL A 54 -27.39 8.23 6.54
CA VAL A 54 -27.09 8.52 5.13
C VAL A 54 -25.65 8.99 4.96
N ILE A 55 -25.20 9.92 5.80
CA ILE A 55 -23.86 10.52 5.66
C ILE A 55 -22.78 9.53 6.10
N GLY A 56 -22.86 8.98 7.30
CA GLY A 56 -21.77 8.19 7.86
C GLY A 56 -21.77 6.71 7.46
N CYS A 57 -22.93 6.07 7.27
CA CYS A 57 -22.95 4.68 6.78
C CYS A 57 -22.78 4.59 5.26
N THR A 58 -23.39 5.51 4.50
CA THR A 58 -23.40 5.43 3.02
C THR A 58 -22.33 6.32 2.39
N LEU A 59 -22.44 7.64 2.54
CA LEU A 59 -21.60 8.58 1.80
C LEU A 59 -20.12 8.50 2.20
N ALA A 60 -19.83 8.55 3.51
CA ALA A 60 -18.46 8.47 4.03
C ALA A 60 -17.80 7.15 3.65
N THR A 61 -18.50 6.02 3.81
CA THR A 61 -18.01 4.69 3.41
C THR A 61 -17.68 4.63 1.93
N ILE A 62 -18.57 5.12 1.05
CA ILE A 62 -18.32 5.16 -0.40
C ILE A 62 -17.11 6.03 -0.72
N ILE A 63 -17.02 7.24 -0.15
CA ILE A 63 -15.90 8.15 -0.38
C ILE A 63 -14.59 7.51 0.07
N TYR A 64 -14.55 6.88 1.25
CA TYR A 64 -13.35 6.20 1.73
C TYR A 64 -12.98 5.00 0.86
N LEU A 65 -13.96 4.19 0.42
CA LEU A 65 -13.67 3.06 -0.47
C LEU A 65 -13.18 3.53 -1.84
N VAL A 66 -13.73 4.61 -2.40
CA VAL A 66 -13.25 5.19 -3.66
C VAL A 66 -11.85 5.79 -3.50
N ALA A 67 -11.60 6.50 -2.40
CA ALA A 67 -10.29 7.06 -2.09
C ALA A 67 -9.25 5.96 -1.88
N LEU A 68 -9.63 4.87 -1.21
CA LEU A 68 -8.81 3.68 -1.12
C LEU A 68 -8.55 3.11 -2.50
N ASN A 69 -9.59 2.82 -3.29
CA ASN A 69 -9.46 2.21 -4.60
C ASN A 69 -8.61 3.00 -5.60
N LYS A 70 -8.28 4.26 -5.28
CA LYS A 70 -7.28 5.06 -6.00
C LYS A 70 -5.84 4.75 -5.52
N TYR A 71 -5.55 3.50 -5.18
CA TYR A 71 -4.25 3.07 -4.67
C TYR A 71 -3.13 3.41 -5.64
N LYS A 72 -1.96 3.72 -5.08
CA LYS A 72 -0.72 4.03 -5.81
C LYS A 72 -0.34 2.82 -6.66
N VAL A 73 -0.16 3.07 -7.96
CA VAL A 73 0.45 2.12 -8.88
C VAL A 73 1.89 1.94 -8.42
N PHE A 74 2.20 0.78 -7.83
CA PHE A 74 3.55 0.41 -7.44
C PHE A 74 4.32 0.02 -8.70
N ARG A 75 5.05 0.98 -9.25
CA ARG A 75 5.66 0.86 -10.56
C ARG A 75 7.06 0.27 -10.44
N VAL A 76 7.20 -0.96 -10.91
CA VAL A 76 8.43 -1.73 -10.87
C VAL A 76 9.00 -1.88 -12.27
N TYR A 77 10.16 -1.28 -12.51
CA TYR A 77 10.88 -1.49 -13.76
C TYR A 77 11.77 -2.74 -13.66
N TYR A 78 11.67 -3.65 -14.62
CA TYR A 78 12.55 -4.82 -14.71
C TYR A 78 13.49 -4.66 -15.90
N LEU A 79 14.79 -4.56 -15.62
CA LEU A 79 15.86 -4.45 -16.61
C LEU A 79 16.59 -5.78 -16.71
N THR A 80 16.76 -6.26 -17.94
CA THR A 80 17.52 -7.50 -18.21
C THR A 80 18.37 -7.30 -19.45
N HIS A 81 19.69 -7.52 -19.31
CA HIS A 81 20.61 -7.36 -20.44
C HIS A 81 20.49 -8.50 -21.46
N GLU A 82 20.03 -9.68 -21.04
CA GLU A 82 19.85 -10.84 -21.91
C GLU A 82 18.50 -11.55 -21.70
N LYS A 83 17.87 -11.98 -22.81
CA LYS A 83 16.64 -12.78 -22.81
C LYS A 83 16.98 -14.28 -22.74
N THR A 84 17.61 -14.71 -21.65
CA THR A 84 17.90 -16.11 -21.36
C THR A 84 16.71 -16.83 -20.72
N ALA A 85 16.72 -18.17 -20.74
CA ALA A 85 15.70 -18.97 -20.06
C ALA A 85 15.68 -18.70 -18.54
N GLU A 86 16.86 -18.47 -17.96
CA GLU A 86 17.04 -18.11 -16.56
C GLU A 86 16.44 -16.74 -16.22
N SER A 87 16.64 -15.70 -17.05
CA SER A 87 16.04 -14.38 -16.81
C SER A 87 14.52 -14.40 -16.91
N LYS A 88 13.96 -15.24 -17.79
CA LYS A 88 12.51 -15.46 -17.89
C LYS A 88 11.93 -16.18 -16.66
N GLN A 89 12.64 -17.18 -16.15
CA GLN A 89 12.27 -17.91 -14.93
C GLN A 89 12.35 -16.98 -13.71
N MET A 90 13.44 -16.22 -13.58
CA MET A 90 13.63 -15.26 -12.50
C MET A 90 12.53 -14.19 -12.48
N ARG A 91 12.22 -13.59 -13.64
CA ARG A 91 11.10 -12.65 -13.78
C ARG A 91 9.78 -13.24 -13.29
N THR A 92 9.51 -14.51 -13.60
CA THR A 92 8.28 -15.18 -13.17
C THR A 92 8.23 -15.33 -11.64
N THR A 93 9.35 -15.73 -11.03
CA THR A 93 9.50 -15.80 -9.57
C THR A 93 9.30 -14.44 -8.92
N LEU A 94 9.98 -13.40 -9.42
CA LEU A 94 9.88 -12.04 -8.91
C LEU A 94 8.47 -11.47 -9.05
N ASN A 95 7.80 -11.71 -10.17
CA ASN A 95 6.42 -11.28 -10.36
C ASN A 95 5.49 -11.95 -9.33
N LYS A 96 5.69 -13.24 -9.02
CA LYS A 96 4.93 -13.94 -7.97
C LYS A 96 5.19 -13.36 -6.57
N THR A 97 6.44 -13.04 -6.25
CA THR A 97 6.78 -12.43 -4.95
C THR A 97 6.22 -11.01 -4.84
N LEU A 98 6.44 -10.17 -5.86
CA LEU A 98 5.99 -8.78 -5.90
C LEU A 98 4.47 -8.67 -5.89
N SER A 99 3.77 -9.57 -6.60
CA SER A 99 2.30 -9.62 -6.55
C SER A 99 1.81 -9.98 -5.16
N SER A 100 2.47 -10.90 -4.45
CA SER A 100 2.12 -11.24 -3.07
C SER A 100 2.34 -10.07 -2.12
N PHE A 101 3.48 -9.37 -2.23
CA PHE A 101 3.78 -8.16 -1.47
C PHE A 101 2.76 -7.05 -1.74
N SER A 102 2.43 -6.83 -3.02
CA SER A 102 1.48 -5.80 -3.43
C SER A 102 0.08 -6.08 -2.89
N ILE A 103 -0.37 -7.35 -2.88
CA ILE A 103 -1.65 -7.73 -2.25
C ILE A 103 -1.63 -7.46 -0.74
N GLU A 104 -0.54 -7.81 -0.05
CA GLU A 104 -0.40 -7.62 1.40
C GLU A 104 -0.40 -6.15 1.79
N LYS A 105 0.22 -5.29 0.98
CA LYS A 105 0.31 -3.84 1.19
C LYS A 105 -0.83 -3.05 0.52
N GLU A 106 -1.79 -3.73 -0.09
CA GLU A 106 -2.93 -3.12 -0.81
C GLU A 106 -2.50 -2.21 -1.98
N LEU A 107 -1.44 -2.57 -2.71
CA LEU A 107 -0.89 -1.84 -3.86
C LEU A 107 -1.29 -2.49 -5.20
N GLU A 108 -1.37 -1.68 -6.26
CA GLU A 108 -1.50 -2.18 -7.64
C GLU A 108 -0.12 -2.32 -8.28
N LEU A 109 0.31 -3.56 -8.57
CA LEU A 109 1.60 -3.81 -9.21
C LEU A 109 1.54 -3.48 -10.71
N ASP A 110 2.33 -2.51 -11.16
CA ASP A 110 2.64 -2.28 -12.58
C ASP A 110 4.09 -2.65 -12.85
N MET A 111 4.32 -3.82 -13.46
CA MET A 111 5.66 -4.27 -13.82
C MET A 111 5.97 -3.95 -15.28
N VAL A 112 6.90 -3.02 -15.50
CA VAL A 112 7.31 -2.58 -16.84
C VAL A 112 8.65 -3.22 -17.21
N LEU A 113 8.66 -4.00 -18.30
CA LEU A 113 9.91 -4.47 -18.90
C LEU A 113 10.54 -3.32 -19.68
N SER A 114 11.78 -2.97 -19.34
CA SER A 114 12.49 -1.88 -20.00
C SER A 114 13.87 -2.33 -20.44
N ASP A 115 14.23 -1.99 -21.67
CA ASP A 115 15.59 -2.14 -22.22
C ASP A 115 16.42 -0.84 -22.02
N LYS A 116 15.89 0.13 -21.27
CA LYS A 116 16.55 1.42 -20.97
C LYS A 116 17.56 1.29 -19.83
N THR A 117 18.50 2.23 -19.73
CA THR A 117 19.43 2.27 -18.60
C THR A 117 18.76 2.79 -17.34
N ILE A 118 19.44 2.61 -16.20
CA ILE A 118 18.93 3.08 -14.91
C ILE A 118 18.87 4.61 -14.93
N GLU A 119 19.85 5.31 -15.51
CA GLU A 119 19.87 6.78 -15.55
C GLU A 119 18.65 7.35 -16.28
N ASP A 120 18.30 6.77 -17.44
CA ASP A 120 17.14 7.19 -18.24
C ASP A 120 15.82 7.04 -17.45
N ILE A 121 15.68 5.96 -16.69
CA ILE A 121 14.49 5.71 -15.88
C ILE A 121 14.43 6.70 -14.72
N THR A 122 15.57 6.95 -14.07
CA THR A 122 15.62 7.88 -12.93
C THR A 122 15.37 9.33 -13.31
N ALA A 123 15.72 9.75 -14.53
CA ALA A 123 15.58 11.12 -14.99
C ALA A 123 14.17 11.45 -15.52
N ASP A 124 13.60 10.55 -16.32
CA ASP A 124 12.41 10.86 -17.14
C ASP A 124 11.15 10.09 -16.76
N TYR A 125 11.23 9.10 -15.86
CA TYR A 125 10.10 8.20 -15.57
C TYR A 125 9.79 8.09 -14.08
N PRO A 126 8.50 8.10 -13.68
CA PRO A 126 8.13 7.79 -12.31
C PRO A 126 8.34 6.31 -12.04
N TYR A 127 9.15 5.99 -11.03
CA TYR A 127 9.42 4.64 -10.58
C TYR A 127 9.28 4.56 -9.06
N ASP A 128 8.84 3.42 -8.54
CA ASP A 128 8.94 3.12 -7.11
C ASP A 128 10.17 2.26 -6.84
N VAL A 129 10.40 1.27 -7.71
CA VAL A 129 11.50 0.31 -7.61
C VAL A 129 12.01 -0.06 -9.00
N ILE A 130 13.33 -0.19 -9.12
CA ILE A 130 13.98 -0.69 -10.34
C ILE A 130 14.68 -2.00 -9.98
N ILE A 131 14.42 -3.06 -10.74
CA ILE A 131 15.03 -4.38 -10.55
C ILE A 131 15.89 -4.67 -11.76
N GLN A 132 17.18 -4.91 -11.54
CA GLN A 132 18.12 -5.31 -12.57
C GLN A 132 18.51 -6.77 -12.37
N TYR A 133 18.49 -7.54 -13.46
CA TYR A 133 19.05 -8.88 -13.51
C TYR A 133 20.28 -8.90 -14.42
N ASP A 134 21.45 -9.17 -13.85
CA ASP A 134 22.71 -9.34 -14.58
C ASP A 134 23.48 -10.57 -14.06
N LYS A 135 23.94 -11.42 -14.99
CA LYS A 135 24.79 -12.61 -14.71
C LYS A 135 24.34 -13.48 -13.52
N GLY A 136 23.03 -13.68 -13.37
CA GLY A 136 22.48 -14.53 -12.30
C GLY A 136 22.26 -13.82 -10.96
N GLN A 137 22.58 -12.53 -10.84
CA GLN A 137 22.34 -11.71 -9.66
C GLN A 137 21.16 -10.76 -9.89
N VAL A 138 20.33 -10.59 -8.85
CA VAL A 138 19.22 -9.63 -8.84
C VAL A 138 19.62 -8.47 -7.93
N THR A 139 19.66 -7.26 -8.50
CA THR A 139 19.88 -6.03 -7.76
C THR A 139 18.60 -5.20 -7.78
N ILE A 140 18.10 -4.83 -6.61
CA ILE A 140 16.94 -3.97 -6.45
C ILE A 140 17.43 -2.57 -6.08
N TYR A 141 16.98 -1.60 -6.84
CA TYR A 141 17.26 -0.19 -6.65
C TYR A 141 16.00 0.56 -6.24
N GLY A 142 16.16 1.48 -5.31
CA GLY A 142 15.08 2.33 -4.83
C GLY A 142 15.61 3.65 -4.27
N ASP A 143 14.66 4.49 -3.87
CA ASP A 143 14.92 5.77 -3.24
C ASP A 143 14.88 5.59 -1.70
N GLN A 144 15.80 6.23 -0.98
CA GLN A 144 15.83 6.20 0.49
C GLN A 144 14.57 6.81 1.13
N SER A 145 13.90 7.71 0.41
CA SER A 145 12.65 8.33 0.85
C SER A 145 11.41 7.45 0.62
N ASN A 146 11.54 6.33 -0.11
CA ASN A 146 10.41 5.45 -0.42
C ASN A 146 10.22 4.39 0.68
N TYR A 147 9.29 4.64 1.61
CA TYR A 147 8.94 3.71 2.69
C TYR A 147 8.58 2.29 2.22
N HIS A 148 8.06 2.12 0.99
CA HIS A 148 7.73 0.80 0.46
C HIS A 148 8.96 -0.01 0.04
N PHE A 149 10.12 0.62 -0.16
CA PHE A 149 11.35 -0.04 -0.56
C PHE A 149 11.92 -0.90 0.58
N ASP A 150 12.07 -0.33 1.78
CA ASP A 150 12.60 -1.06 2.94
C ASP A 150 11.68 -2.23 3.33
N ASP A 151 10.37 -2.01 3.31
CA ASP A 151 9.35 -3.04 3.50
C ASP A 151 9.48 -4.17 2.45
N LEU A 152 9.75 -3.83 1.19
CA LEU A 152 9.94 -4.80 0.11
C LEU A 152 11.23 -5.61 0.31
N VAL A 153 12.33 -4.95 0.67
CA VAL A 153 13.62 -5.59 0.93
C VAL A 153 13.48 -6.58 2.10
N ALA A 154 12.86 -6.16 3.20
CA ALA A 154 12.58 -7.02 4.35
C ALA A 154 11.69 -8.21 3.96
N TYR A 155 10.62 -7.97 3.21
CA TYR A 155 9.72 -9.01 2.72
C TYR A 155 10.43 -10.04 1.84
N MET A 156 11.31 -9.57 0.95
CA MET A 156 12.08 -10.43 0.06
C MET A 156 13.11 -11.26 0.83
N HIS A 157 13.76 -10.71 1.85
CA HIS A 157 14.70 -11.46 2.69
C HIS A 157 14.02 -12.54 3.54
N ASP A 158 12.80 -12.27 4.03
CA ASP A 158 12.06 -13.22 4.87
C ASP A 158 11.40 -14.34 4.05
N LYS A 159 10.87 -14.03 2.86
CA LYS A 159 10.02 -14.95 2.08
C LYS A 159 10.60 -15.45 0.75
N SER A 160 11.71 -14.88 0.25
CA SER A 160 12.33 -15.33 -1.01
C SER A 160 13.63 -16.10 -0.77
N ALA A 161 13.78 -17.25 -1.43
CA ALA A 161 15.02 -18.02 -1.45
C ALA A 161 16.09 -17.46 -2.42
N VAL A 162 15.96 -16.18 -2.81
CA VAL A 162 16.81 -15.53 -3.81
C VAL A 162 17.77 -14.60 -3.09
N ILE A 163 19.06 -14.68 -3.41
CA ILE A 163 20.07 -13.73 -2.92
C ILE A 163 19.87 -12.43 -3.70
N ILE A 164 19.39 -11.41 -3.01
CA ILE A 164 19.09 -10.10 -3.59
C ILE A 164 20.05 -9.09 -3.01
N GLN A 165 20.70 -8.34 -3.89
CA GLN A 165 21.44 -7.14 -3.51
C GLN A 165 20.49 -5.96 -3.59
N HIS A 166 20.60 -5.01 -2.66
CA HIS A 166 19.86 -3.76 -2.71
C HIS A 166 20.85 -2.60 -2.71
N ALA A 167 20.54 -1.56 -3.47
CA ALA A 167 21.32 -0.33 -3.53
C ALA A 167 20.36 0.86 -3.64
N TYR A 168 20.72 1.99 -3.02
CA TYR A 168 19.96 3.22 -3.16
C TYR A 168 20.53 4.03 -4.34
N LEU A 169 19.66 4.61 -5.16
CA LEU A 169 20.08 5.38 -6.36
C LEU A 169 20.42 6.84 -6.06
N TYR A 170 20.06 7.32 -4.87
CA TYR A 170 20.56 8.58 -4.32
C TYR A 170 21.32 8.25 -3.03
N GLU A 171 22.64 8.44 -3.05
CA GLU A 171 23.32 8.92 -1.85
C GLU A 171 22.85 10.36 -1.68
N ASP A 172 22.29 10.67 -0.51
CA ASP A 172 22.26 12.05 -0.03
C ASP A 172 23.71 12.56 -0.19
N GLU A 173 23.96 13.38 -1.22
CA GLU A 173 25.12 14.26 -1.24
C GLU A 173 24.91 15.15 -0.04
N GLY A 174 25.37 14.64 1.11
CA GLY A 174 25.21 15.29 2.38
C GLY A 174 25.68 16.71 2.21
N ASP A 175 24.81 17.63 2.64
CA ASP A 175 25.05 19.06 2.85
C ASP A 175 26.55 19.35 3.03
N THR A 176 27.22 19.48 1.90
CA THR A 176 28.53 20.04 1.77
C THR A 176 28.32 21.05 0.68
N LEU A 177 27.97 22.27 1.10
CA LEU A 177 28.72 23.47 0.74
C LEU A 177 28.05 24.72 1.36
N LEU A 178 28.88 25.39 2.17
CA LEU A 178 28.95 26.82 2.49
C LEU A 178 28.15 27.37 3.68
#